data_AF-A0A8C4NC70-F1
#
_entry.id   AF-A0A8C4NC70-F1
#
_cell.length_a   1.000
_cell.length_b   1.000
_cell.length_c   1.000
_cell.angle_alpha   90.00
_cell.angle_beta   90.00
_cell.angle_gamma   90.00
#
_symmetry.space_group_name_H-M   'P 1'
#
loop_
_entity.id
_entity.type
_entity.pdbx_description
1 polymer ?
#
loop_
_entity_poly.entity_id
_entity_poly.type
_entity_poly.pdbx_seq_one_letter_code
_entity_poly.pdbx_strand_id
1 'polypeptide(L)'
;MFEACSRACLNLCPGLPTRRHAFYMMINTYSYYILFYLTLVVNGCSQVWLGACRELGGCIPDNGGPQDGRHWKGVYVHASQRLRQLHSGKAFETSVLMGHSARVYALYYRNGLLCTGSDDLSAKLWDVKTGQCIYGIQTHTCADIKFDEHKLLTASFDNTLACWDWATCTKTKHFLGHTAAGFSFHK
;
A
#
# COMPACT_ATOMS: atom_id res chain seq x y z
N MET A 1 -9.25 -4.34 25.86
CA MET A 1 -9.51 -3.17 25.00
C MET A 1 -10.45 -2.16 25.68
N PHE A 2 -11.62 -2.59 26.20
CA PHE A 2 -12.59 -1.74 26.90
C PHE A 2 -12.09 -1.15 28.24
N GLU A 3 -11.42 -1.96 29.08
CA GLU A 3 -10.89 -1.49 30.38
C GLU A 3 -9.72 -0.51 30.26
N ALA A 4 -8.87 -0.67 29.25
CA ALA A 4 -7.72 0.21 29.02
C ALA A 4 -8.16 1.61 28.56
N CYS A 5 -9.13 1.69 27.63
CA CYS A 5 -9.74 2.96 27.21
C CYS A 5 -10.60 3.60 28.32
N SER A 6 -11.30 2.80 29.12
CA SER A 6 -12.10 3.29 30.25
C SER A 6 -11.25 3.97 31.32
N ARG A 7 -10.11 3.38 31.70
CA ARG A 7 -9.19 3.96 32.69
C ARG A 7 -8.51 5.24 32.17
N ALA A 8 -8.16 5.28 30.89
CA ALA A 8 -7.58 6.48 30.29
C ALA A 8 -8.57 7.67 30.29
N CYS A 9 -9.84 7.40 29.99
CA CYS A 9 -10.88 8.44 29.91
C CYS A 9 -11.29 8.99 31.29
N LEU A 10 -11.30 8.15 32.34
CA LEU A 10 -11.60 8.56 33.71
C LEU A 10 -10.49 9.43 34.33
N ASN A 11 -9.22 9.18 33.99
CA ASN A 11 -8.09 9.95 34.51
C ASN A 11 -7.97 11.36 33.88
N LEU A 12 -8.65 11.61 32.76
CA LEU A 12 -8.60 12.89 32.01
C LEU A 12 -9.73 13.87 32.37
N CYS A 13 -10.71 13.48 33.21
CA CYS A 13 -11.88 14.30 33.54
C CYS A 13 -12.26 14.18 35.04
N PRO A 14 -11.75 15.06 35.94
CA PRO A 14 -11.89 14.90 37.40
C PRO A 14 -13.26 15.31 37.98
N GLY A 15 -14.33 15.38 37.18
CA GLY A 15 -15.59 16.06 37.54
C GLY A 15 -16.87 15.22 37.63
N LEU A 16 -16.82 13.89 37.66
CA LEU A 16 -18.05 13.05 37.67
C LEU A 16 -18.41 12.57 39.09
N PRO A 17 -19.64 12.82 39.58
CA PRO A 17 -20.03 12.53 40.95
C PRO A 17 -20.25 11.04 41.22
N THR A 18 -19.80 10.62 42.40
CA THR A 18 -19.81 9.27 42.96
C THR A 18 -21.21 8.79 43.34
N ARG A 19 -21.96 8.14 42.45
CA ARG A 19 -23.07 7.23 42.85
C ARG A 19 -23.14 5.98 41.96
N ARG A 20 -22.45 4.92 42.40
CA ARG A 20 -22.24 3.64 41.69
C ARG A 20 -23.52 2.83 41.40
N HIS A 21 -24.65 3.09 42.04
CA HIS A 21 -25.86 2.24 41.89
C HIS A 21 -26.92 2.80 40.94
N ALA A 22 -27.00 4.13 40.76
CA ALA A 22 -27.92 4.74 39.78
C ALA A 22 -27.37 4.67 38.34
N PHE A 23 -26.06 4.51 38.18
CA PHE A 23 -25.40 4.34 36.87
C PHE A 23 -25.78 3.01 36.20
N TYR A 24 -25.94 1.94 36.98
CA TYR A 24 -26.19 0.59 36.42
C TYR A 24 -27.56 0.41 35.76
N MET A 25 -28.60 1.14 36.21
CA MET A 25 -29.95 1.05 35.62
C MET A 25 -30.19 2.02 34.46
N MET A 26 -29.48 3.16 34.39
CA MET A 26 -29.53 4.04 33.20
C MET A 26 -28.73 3.50 32.00
N ILE A 27 -27.84 2.53 32.22
CA ILE A 27 -27.04 1.91 31.16
C ILE A 27 -27.91 1.17 30.14
N ASN A 28 -29.05 0.55 30.47
CA ASN A 28 -29.72 -0.29 29.45
C ASN A 28 -30.47 0.46 28.34
N THR A 29 -30.81 1.73 28.52
CA THR A 29 -31.44 2.56 27.46
C THR A 29 -30.50 3.62 26.91
N TYR A 30 -29.55 4.11 27.73
CA TYR A 30 -28.55 5.09 27.31
C TYR A 30 -27.21 4.46 26.89
N SER A 31 -26.99 3.15 27.07
CA SER A 31 -25.74 2.48 26.64
C SER A 31 -25.52 2.64 25.15
N TYR A 32 -26.56 2.51 24.32
CA TYR A 32 -26.43 2.73 22.88
C TYR A 32 -26.05 4.18 22.55
N TYR A 33 -26.65 5.17 23.21
CA TYR A 33 -26.32 6.57 23.00
C TYR A 33 -24.92 6.93 23.52
N ILE A 34 -24.55 6.44 24.69
CA ILE A 34 -23.24 6.66 25.31
C ILE A 34 -22.14 5.96 24.49
N LEU A 35 -22.37 4.71 24.07
CA LEU A 35 -21.48 3.98 23.16
C LEU A 35 -21.36 4.74 21.83
N PHE A 36 -22.48 5.13 21.21
CA PHE A 36 -22.47 5.87 19.94
C PHE A 36 -21.70 7.19 20.07
N TYR A 37 -21.95 7.95 21.14
CA TYR A 37 -21.28 9.22 21.40
C TYR A 37 -19.78 9.04 21.69
N LEU A 38 -19.41 8.06 22.51
CA LEU A 38 -18.01 7.69 22.74
C LEU A 38 -17.32 7.26 21.45
N THR A 39 -17.99 6.48 20.62
CA THR A 39 -17.44 6.04 19.34
C THR A 39 -17.23 7.23 18.40
N LEU A 40 -18.15 8.20 18.39
CA LEU A 40 -18.00 9.44 17.61
C LEU A 40 -16.86 10.32 18.12
N VAL A 41 -16.75 10.52 19.43
CA VAL A 41 -15.70 11.32 20.06
C VAL A 41 -14.32 10.70 19.83
N VAL A 42 -14.19 9.39 20.02
CA VAL A 42 -12.93 8.66 19.76
C VAL A 42 -12.58 8.65 18.27
N ASN A 43 -13.56 8.50 17.37
CA ASN A 43 -13.32 8.57 15.92
C ASN A 43 -12.92 9.97 15.43
N GLY A 44 -13.30 11.03 16.14
CA GLY A 44 -12.95 12.41 15.82
C GLY A 44 -11.60 12.87 16.37
N CYS A 45 -11.07 12.21 17.40
CA CYS A 45 -9.86 12.66 18.10
C CYS A 45 -8.58 12.25 17.36
N SER A 46 -7.89 13.21 16.74
CA SER A 46 -6.61 12.99 16.05
C SER A 46 -5.50 12.50 16.98
N GLN A 47 -5.42 13.01 18.21
CA GLN A 47 -4.36 12.66 19.16
C GLN A 47 -4.35 11.17 19.55
N VAL A 48 -5.54 10.56 19.70
CA VAL A 48 -5.65 9.14 20.04
C VAL A 48 -5.12 8.25 18.91
N TRP A 49 -5.55 8.52 17.67
CA TRP A 49 -5.11 7.73 16.51
C TRP A 49 -3.65 8.01 16.13
N LEU A 50 -3.16 9.23 16.35
CA LEU A 50 -1.74 9.58 16.23
C LEU A 50 -0.87 8.75 17.19
N GLY A 51 -1.25 8.66 18.47
CA GLY A 51 -0.54 7.84 19.45
C GLY A 51 -0.51 6.36 19.04
N ALA A 52 -1.66 5.83 18.62
CA ALA A 52 -1.78 4.45 18.16
C ALA A 52 -0.91 4.16 16.91
N CYS A 53 -0.82 5.10 15.96
CA CYS A 53 0.08 4.97 14.80
C CYS A 53 1.57 4.97 15.19
N ARG A 54 1.96 5.76 16.20
CA ARG A 54 3.34 5.79 16.71
C ARG A 54 3.72 4.47 17.39
N GLU A 55 2.81 3.89 18.16
CA GLU A 55 3.02 2.59 18.81
C GLU A 55 3.18 1.45 17.78
N LEU A 56 2.50 1.53 16.64
CA LEU A 56 2.68 0.58 15.53
C LEU A 56 4.00 0.78 14.75
N GLY A 57 4.83 1.77 15.13
CA GLY A 57 6.11 2.07 14.46
C GLY A 57 5.97 2.77 13.11
N GLY A 58 4.81 3.38 12.82
CA GLY A 58 4.58 4.08 11.56
C GLY A 58 5.36 5.41 11.50
N CYS A 59 6.20 5.57 10.48
CA CYS A 59 6.75 6.88 10.12
C CYS A 59 5.58 7.81 9.74
N ILE A 60 5.34 8.84 10.55
CA ILE A 60 4.30 9.84 10.28
C ILE A 60 4.77 10.67 9.08
N PRO A 61 4.05 10.65 7.93
CA PRO A 61 4.35 11.54 6.83
C PRO A 61 4.04 12.97 7.28
N ASP A 62 5.05 13.83 7.26
CA ASP A 62 4.94 15.26 7.58
C ASP A 62 4.33 16.02 6.39
N ASN A 63 3.16 15.56 5.94
CA ASN A 63 2.42 16.17 4.86
C ASN A 63 1.47 17.19 5.48
N GLY A 64 1.84 18.48 5.39
CA GLY A 64 1.22 19.64 6.04
C GLY A 64 -0.21 19.99 5.62
N GLY A 65 -1.10 19.00 5.50
CA GLY A 65 -2.55 19.19 5.43
C GLY A 65 -3.24 18.99 6.79
N PRO A 66 -4.50 19.40 6.96
CA PRO A 66 -5.26 19.14 8.18
C PRO A 66 -5.53 17.63 8.32
N GLN A 67 -4.92 17.01 9.34
CA GLN A 67 -5.02 15.57 9.59
C GLN A 67 -6.03 15.31 10.71
N ASP A 68 -7.30 15.19 10.33
CA ASP A 68 -8.41 14.93 11.25
C ASP A 68 -8.35 13.51 11.86
N GLY A 69 -9.04 13.28 12.98
CA GLY A 69 -9.09 11.97 13.63
C GLY A 69 -9.55 10.82 12.72
N ARG A 70 -10.42 11.10 11.75
CA ARG A 70 -10.85 10.12 10.74
C ARG A 70 -9.72 9.71 9.79
N HIS A 71 -8.85 10.65 9.41
CA HIS A 71 -7.69 10.37 8.57
C HIS A 71 -6.74 9.42 9.31
N TRP A 72 -6.38 9.77 10.54
CA TRP A 72 -5.48 8.97 11.37
C TRP A 72 -6.03 7.59 11.69
N LYS A 73 -7.35 7.47 11.90
CA LYS A 73 -8.01 6.17 12.02
C LYS A 73 -7.83 5.31 10.76
N GLY A 74 -8.00 5.88 9.57
CA GLY A 74 -7.79 5.17 8.30
C GLY A 74 -6.36 4.66 8.17
N VAL A 75 -5.37 5.51 8.47
CA VAL A 75 -3.95 5.14 8.46
C VAL A 75 -3.66 3.99 9.43
N TYR A 76 -4.14 4.09 10.68
CA TYR A 76 -3.97 3.05 11.69
C TYR A 76 -4.58 1.72 11.24
N VAL A 77 -5.80 1.73 10.70
CA VAL A 77 -6.49 0.53 10.23
C VAL A 77 -5.69 -0.15 9.13
N HIS A 78 -5.24 0.58 8.11
CA HIS A 78 -4.42 0.03 7.02
C HIS A 78 -3.09 -0.54 7.52
N ALA A 79 -2.38 0.19 8.39
CA ALA A 79 -1.13 -0.29 8.99
C ALA A 79 -1.34 -1.57 9.82
N SER A 80 -2.39 -1.60 10.65
CA SER A 80 -2.74 -2.78 11.46
C SER A 80 -3.13 -4.00 10.63
N GLN A 81 -3.81 -3.80 9.50
CA GLN A 81 -4.14 -4.87 8.56
C GLN A 81 -2.88 -5.41 7.90
N ARG A 82 -1.98 -4.52 7.46
CA ARG A 82 -0.70 -4.91 6.86
C ARG A 82 0.20 -5.66 7.84
N LEU A 83 0.30 -5.22 9.10
CA LEU A 83 1.05 -5.93 10.14
C LEU A 83 0.46 -7.31 10.43
N ARG A 84 -0.88 -7.43 10.46
CA ARG A 84 -1.55 -8.73 10.59
C ARG A 84 -1.29 -9.65 9.39
N GLN A 85 -1.28 -9.10 8.16
CA GLN A 85 -0.91 -9.85 6.95
C GLN A 85 0.53 -10.39 7.05
N LEU A 86 1.48 -9.54 7.48
CA LEU A 86 2.88 -9.94 7.66
C LEU A 86 3.03 -11.02 8.74
N HIS A 87 2.38 -10.88 9.90
CA HIS A 87 2.43 -11.86 10.98
C HIS A 87 1.80 -13.20 10.62
N SER A 88 0.69 -13.18 9.87
CA SER A 88 0.01 -14.41 9.45
C SER A 88 0.69 -15.12 8.29
N GLY A 89 1.63 -14.46 7.59
CA GLY A 89 2.28 -14.97 6.39
C GLY A 89 1.31 -15.20 5.22
N LYS A 90 0.06 -14.74 5.33
CA LYS A 90 -0.99 -14.93 4.32
C LYS A 90 -1.31 -13.59 3.67
N ALA A 91 -1.10 -13.51 2.35
CA ALA A 91 -1.69 -12.45 1.55
C ALA A 91 -3.22 -12.70 1.50
N PHE A 92 -4.01 -11.80 2.08
CA PHE A 92 -5.47 -11.97 2.17
C PHE A 92 -6.16 -11.82 0.80
N GLU A 93 -5.52 -11.15 -0.15
CA GLU A 93 -6.01 -10.96 -1.52
C GLU A 93 -4.87 -11.24 -2.51
N THR A 94 -5.02 -12.29 -3.31
CA THR A 94 -4.09 -12.64 -4.39
C THR A 94 -4.82 -12.56 -5.72
N SER A 95 -4.30 -11.75 -6.65
CA SER A 95 -4.76 -11.72 -8.04
C SER A 95 -3.70 -12.36 -8.95
N VAL A 96 -4.15 -13.04 -10.00
CA VAL A 96 -3.28 -13.67 -10.99
C VAL A 96 -3.44 -12.92 -12.31
N LEU A 97 -2.33 -12.40 -12.83
CA LEU A 97 -2.27 -11.72 -14.12
C LEU A 97 -1.84 -12.72 -15.19
N MET A 98 -2.80 -13.23 -15.96
CA MET A 98 -2.56 -14.21 -17.02
C MET A 98 -2.18 -13.49 -18.32
N GLY A 99 -1.05 -13.86 -18.94
CA GLY A 99 -0.76 -13.40 -20.30
C GLY A 99 0.66 -13.64 -20.82
N HIS A 100 1.64 -13.90 -19.95
CA HIS A 100 2.94 -14.39 -20.40
C HIS A 100 2.89 -15.89 -20.69
N SER A 101 3.56 -16.33 -21.76
CA SER A 101 3.62 -17.75 -22.16
C SER A 101 4.88 -18.45 -21.68
N ALA A 102 5.83 -17.70 -21.10
CA ALA A 102 7.08 -18.20 -20.54
C ALA A 102 7.35 -17.61 -19.16
N ARG A 103 8.55 -17.92 -18.63
CA ARG A 103 9.01 -17.46 -17.32
C ARG A 103 9.19 -15.93 -17.33
N VAL A 104 8.70 -15.29 -16.27
CA VAL A 104 8.91 -13.85 -16.01
C VAL A 104 10.16 -13.70 -15.14
N TYR A 105 11.15 -12.95 -15.62
CA TYR A 105 12.40 -12.71 -14.87
C TYR A 105 12.48 -11.29 -14.32
N ALA A 106 11.86 -10.33 -15.01
CA ALA A 106 11.94 -8.92 -14.66
C ALA A 106 10.56 -8.40 -14.23
N LEU A 107 10.54 -7.64 -13.14
CA LEU A 107 9.32 -7.02 -12.62
C LEU A 107 9.64 -5.67 -12.00
N TYR A 108 8.84 -4.66 -12.35
CA TYR A 108 8.96 -3.32 -11.79
C TYR A 108 7.58 -2.74 -11.50
N TYR A 109 7.37 -2.25 -10.28
CA TYR A 109 6.11 -1.65 -9.84
C TYR A 109 6.28 -0.15 -9.59
N ARG A 110 5.34 0.65 -10.10
CA ARG A 110 5.29 2.10 -9.86
C ARG A 110 3.86 2.61 -9.95
N ASN A 111 3.41 3.31 -8.90
CA ASN A 111 2.14 4.05 -8.87
C ASN A 111 0.89 3.25 -9.28
N GLY A 112 0.81 1.96 -8.92
CA GLY A 112 -0.32 1.10 -9.28
C GLY A 112 -0.17 0.39 -10.63
N LEU A 113 0.89 0.68 -11.37
CA LEU A 113 1.24 -0.01 -12.60
C LEU A 113 2.37 -1.01 -12.34
N LEU A 114 2.23 -2.19 -12.92
CA LEU A 114 3.21 -3.27 -12.86
C LEU A 114 3.72 -3.53 -14.27
N CYS A 115 5.03 -3.50 -14.47
CA CYS A 115 5.64 -3.93 -15.71
C CYS A 115 6.35 -5.25 -15.51
N THR A 116 6.18 -6.18 -16.44
CA THR A 116 6.76 -7.52 -16.41
C THR A 116 7.50 -7.80 -17.71
N GLY A 117 8.69 -8.39 -17.61
CA GLY A 117 9.49 -8.84 -18.73
C GLY A 117 9.69 -10.36 -18.68
N SER A 118 9.48 -11.03 -19.81
CA SER A 118 9.42 -12.49 -19.92
C SER A 118 10.36 -13.04 -20.98
N ASP A 119 10.70 -14.32 -20.85
CA ASP A 119 11.42 -15.10 -21.87
C ASP A 119 10.58 -15.32 -23.15
N ASP A 120 9.29 -15.00 -23.12
CA ASP A 120 8.41 -15.04 -24.30
C ASP A 120 8.65 -13.91 -25.31
N LEU A 121 9.75 -13.16 -25.14
CA LEU A 121 10.12 -12.02 -25.96
C LEU A 121 9.09 -10.89 -25.90
N SER A 122 8.41 -10.74 -24.75
CA SER A 122 7.53 -9.61 -24.51
C SER A 122 7.74 -8.94 -23.16
N ALA A 123 7.42 -7.66 -23.14
CA ALA A 123 7.22 -6.87 -21.95
C ALA A 123 5.77 -6.41 -21.88
N LYS A 124 5.12 -6.58 -20.73
CA LYS A 124 3.72 -6.20 -20.52
C LYS A 124 3.59 -5.18 -19.39
N LEU A 125 2.66 -4.24 -19.54
CA LEU A 125 2.28 -3.28 -18.51
C LEU A 125 0.87 -3.60 -18.03
N TRP A 126 0.69 -3.68 -16.73
CA TRP A 126 -0.55 -4.07 -16.07
C TRP A 126 -1.02 -2.98 -15.13
N ASP A 127 -2.33 -2.76 -15.08
CA ASP A 127 -2.97 -2.03 -13.99
C ASP A 127 -3.25 -3.01 -12.84
N VAL A 128 -2.62 -2.80 -11.69
CA VAL A 128 -2.75 -3.68 -10.52
C VAL A 128 -4.16 -3.64 -9.92
N LYS A 129 -4.89 -2.53 -10.08
CA LYS A 129 -6.25 -2.39 -9.53
C LYS A 129 -7.27 -3.19 -10.32
N THR A 130 -7.18 -3.14 -11.64
CA THR A 130 -8.13 -3.81 -12.54
C THR A 130 -7.67 -5.20 -12.97
N GLY A 131 -6.37 -5.48 -12.85
CA GLY A 131 -5.74 -6.70 -13.34
C GLY A 131 -5.61 -6.75 -14.87
N GLN A 132 -5.85 -5.65 -15.57
CA GLN A 132 -5.82 -5.61 -17.03
C GLN A 132 -4.42 -5.32 -17.57
N CYS A 133 -4.08 -5.96 -18.69
CA CYS A 133 -2.90 -5.63 -19.48
C CYS A 133 -3.18 -4.36 -20.30
N ILE A 134 -2.47 -3.27 -20.01
CA ILE A 134 -2.58 -1.98 -20.71
C ILE A 134 -1.78 -2.00 -22.01
N TYR A 135 -0.53 -2.47 -21.93
CA TYR A 135 0.38 -2.54 -23.08
C TYR A 135 1.09 -3.88 -23.14
N GLY A 136 1.37 -4.33 -24.36
CA GLY A 136 2.25 -5.45 -24.64
C GLY A 136 3.19 -5.07 -25.77
N ILE A 137 4.48 -5.01 -25.49
CA ILE A 137 5.51 -4.72 -26.48
C ILE A 137 6.30 -6.00 -26.72
N GLN A 138 6.57 -6.30 -27.99
CA GLN A 138 7.49 -7.35 -28.36
C GLN A 138 8.93 -6.85 -28.21
N THR A 139 9.67 -7.48 -27.30
CA THR A 139 11.02 -7.08 -26.89
C THR A 139 12.00 -8.23 -27.09
N HIS A 140 13.21 -8.08 -26.57
CA HIS A 140 14.11 -9.21 -26.31
C HIS A 140 13.77 -9.89 -24.98
N THR A 141 14.46 -11.00 -24.65
CA THR A 141 14.46 -11.59 -23.30
C THR A 141 14.84 -10.52 -22.27
N CYS A 142 13.96 -10.25 -21.31
CA CYS A 142 14.17 -9.19 -20.32
C CYS A 142 14.73 -9.76 -19.02
N ALA A 143 16.02 -9.50 -18.74
CA ALA A 143 16.65 -9.78 -17.47
C ALA A 143 16.30 -8.73 -16.40
N ASP A 144 16.17 -7.46 -16.81
CA ASP A 144 15.71 -6.36 -15.94
C ASP A 144 14.82 -5.40 -16.74
N ILE A 145 13.93 -4.70 -16.02
CA ILE A 145 12.94 -3.81 -16.61
C ILE A 145 12.71 -2.57 -15.76
N LYS A 146 12.61 -1.42 -16.42
CA LYS A 146 12.14 -0.18 -15.81
C LYS A 146 11.23 0.56 -16.75
N PHE A 147 10.27 1.29 -16.19
CA PHE A 147 9.41 2.15 -17.00
C PHE A 147 9.15 3.49 -16.34
N ASP A 148 8.80 4.43 -17.21
CA ASP A 148 8.21 5.72 -16.91
C ASP A 148 6.88 5.85 -17.67
N GLU A 149 6.22 6.99 -17.54
CA GLU A 149 4.90 7.24 -18.15
C GLU A 149 4.86 7.00 -19.66
N HIS A 150 5.97 7.25 -20.36
CA HIS A 150 6.04 7.14 -21.83
C HIS A 150 7.05 6.13 -22.34
N LYS A 151 8.00 5.71 -21.49
CA LYS A 151 9.15 4.92 -21.93
C LYS A 151 9.32 3.66 -21.12
N LEU A 152 9.80 2.64 -21.80
CA LEU A 152 10.23 1.38 -21.25
C LEU A 152 11.71 1.19 -21.51
N LEU A 153 12.46 0.79 -20.50
CA LEU A 153 13.84 0.35 -20.60
C LEU A 153 13.88 -1.14 -20.28
N THR A 154 14.43 -1.92 -21.20
CA THR A 154 14.66 -3.35 -21.02
C THR A 154 16.14 -3.65 -21.10
N ALA A 155 16.63 -4.52 -20.22
CA ALA A 155 17.94 -5.14 -20.31
C ALA A 155 17.80 -6.61 -20.64
N SER A 156 18.70 -7.11 -21.48
CA SER A 156 18.73 -8.52 -21.89
C SER A 156 20.02 -9.21 -21.48
N PHE A 157 19.96 -10.54 -21.44
CA PHE A 157 21.11 -11.41 -21.27
C PHE A 157 22.08 -11.35 -22.46
N ASP A 158 21.66 -10.80 -23.59
CA ASP A 158 22.50 -10.55 -24.77
C ASP A 158 23.42 -9.32 -24.64
N ASN A 159 23.51 -8.74 -23.44
CA ASN A 159 24.25 -7.53 -23.11
C ASN A 159 23.76 -6.25 -23.84
N THR A 160 22.55 -6.27 -24.39
CA THR A 160 21.91 -5.10 -25.00
C THR A 160 20.93 -4.44 -24.06
N LEU A 161 20.86 -3.11 -24.14
CA LEU A 161 19.76 -2.34 -23.59
C LEU A 161 18.92 -1.76 -24.71
N ALA A 162 17.61 -1.76 -24.50
CA ALA A 162 16.68 -1.16 -25.43
C ALA A 162 15.77 -0.17 -24.70
N CYS A 163 15.54 0.98 -25.34
CA CYS A 163 14.49 1.91 -24.94
C CYS A 163 13.34 1.81 -25.91
N TRP A 164 12.14 1.68 -25.38
CA TRP A 164 10.88 1.58 -26.12
C TRP A 164 9.97 2.73 -25.71
N ASP A 165 9.09 3.11 -26.62
CA ASP A 165 8.01 4.06 -26.35
C ASP A 165 6.69 3.31 -26.29
N TRP A 166 5.92 3.52 -25.21
CA TRP A 166 4.63 2.85 -25.02
C TRP A 166 3.60 3.23 -26.08
N ALA A 167 3.56 4.50 -26.50
CA ALA A 167 2.53 5.01 -27.40
C ALA A 167 2.70 4.46 -28.82
N THR A 168 3.95 4.31 -29.28
CA THR A 168 4.25 3.82 -30.63
C THR A 168 4.59 2.33 -30.66
N CYS A 169 4.86 1.72 -29.50
CA CYS A 169 5.37 0.36 -29.37
C CYS A 169 6.65 0.12 -30.20
N THR A 170 7.44 1.16 -30.45
CA THR A 170 8.67 1.07 -31.26
C THR A 170 9.94 1.17 -30.41
N LYS A 171 11.00 0.51 -30.87
CA LYS A 171 12.35 0.60 -30.30
C LYS A 171 12.97 1.93 -30.70
N THR A 172 13.17 2.83 -29.74
CA THR A 172 13.70 4.17 -29.99
C THR A 172 15.21 4.23 -29.90
N LYS A 173 15.82 3.47 -28.97
CA LYS A 173 17.28 3.43 -28.80
C LYS A 173 17.77 2.01 -28.53
N HIS A 174 18.96 1.74 -29.04
CA HIS A 174 19.71 0.53 -28.78
C HIS A 174 21.06 0.91 -28.21
N PHE A 175 21.35 0.47 -26.99
CA PHE A 175 22.64 0.71 -26.37
C PHE A 175 23.43 -0.59 -26.37
N LEU A 176 24.58 -0.54 -27.03
CA LEU A 176 25.60 -1.58 -27.09
C LEU A 176 26.78 -1.09 -26.26
N GLY A 177 27.28 -1.90 -25.34
CA GLY A 177 28.46 -1.52 -24.55
C GLY A 177 28.60 -2.16 -23.17
N HIS A 178 27.57 -2.85 -22.68
CA HIS A 178 27.71 -3.63 -21.45
C HIS A 178 28.54 -4.88 -21.73
N THR A 179 29.61 -5.10 -20.97
CA THR A 179 30.51 -6.26 -21.10
C THR A 179 30.06 -7.46 -20.26
N ALA A 180 28.94 -7.33 -19.54
CA ALA A 180 28.25 -8.38 -18.79
C ALA A 180 26.75 -8.03 -18.66
N ALA A 181 25.93 -9.03 -18.34
CA ALA A 181 24.48 -8.88 -18.22
C ALA A 181 24.12 -7.72 -17.26
N GLY A 182 23.21 -6.84 -17.70
CA GLY A 182 22.77 -5.70 -16.90
C GLY A 182 21.81 -6.16 -15.81
N PHE A 183 22.32 -6.35 -14.59
CA PHE A 183 21.54 -6.96 -13.49
C PHE A 183 20.67 -5.98 -12.69
N SER A 184 20.90 -4.68 -12.79
CA SER A 184 20.04 -3.70 -12.09
C SER A 184 20.33 -2.27 -12.54
N PHE A 185 19.30 -1.50 -12.87
CA PHE A 185 19.40 -0.04 -12.87
C PHE A 185 18.98 0.51 -11.51
N HIS A 186 19.80 1.34 -10.88
CA HIS A 186 19.34 2.26 -9.84
C HIS A 186 19.39 3.69 -10.39
N LYS A 187 18.41 4.49 -9.98
CA LYS A 187 18.26 5.88 -10.42
C LYS A 187 19.25 6.74 -9.63
#